data_AF-A0A2M7YKE7-F1
#
_entry.id   AF-A0A2M7YKE7-F1
#
_cell.length_a   1.000
_cell.length_b   1.000
_cell.length_c   1.000
_cell.angle_alpha   90.00
_cell.angle_beta   90.00
_cell.angle_gamma   90.00
#
_symmetry.space_group_name_H-M   'P 1'
#
loop_
_entity.id
_entity.type
_entity.pdbx_description
1 polymer ?
#
loop_
_entity_poly.entity_id
_entity_poly.type
_entity_poly.pdbx_seq_one_letter_code
_entity_poly.pdbx_strand_id
1 'polypeptide(L)' 'MSRSCILCEKKSIKATTLVKLRGKYNPTSTKRKYPNLQWFTLPNGKRIKACTNCIKTASKKKK' A
#
# COMPACT_ATOMS: atom_id res chain seq x y z
N MET A 1 -6.66 3.27 -15.99
CA MET A 1 -5.47 3.55 -15.18
C MET A 1 -5.45 2.62 -13.98
N SER A 2 -4.50 1.68 -13.90
CA SER A 2 -4.48 0.67 -12.83
C SER A 2 -4.33 1.32 -11.45
N ARG A 3 -5.10 0.87 -10.45
CA ARG A 3 -4.93 1.26 -9.04
C ARG A 3 -3.76 0.50 -8.41
N SER A 4 -2.59 0.62 -9.00
CA SER A 4 -1.36 -0.03 -8.58
C SER A 4 -0.24 1.00 -8.40
N CYS A 5 0.69 0.72 -7.48
CA CYS A 5 1.90 1.52 -7.35
C CYS A 5 2.81 1.26 -8.56
N ILE A 6 3.34 2.30 -9.20
CA ILE A 6 4.27 2.13 -10.33
C ILE A 6 5.66 1.64 -9.87
N LEU A 7 6.08 2.00 -8.66
CA LEU A 7 7.44 1.70 -8.16
C LEU A 7 7.60 0.30 -7.54
N CYS A 8 6.53 -0.24 -6.94
CA CYS A 8 6.60 -1.52 -6.21
C CYS A 8 5.42 -2.44 -6.52
N GLU A 9 4.62 -2.09 -7.53
CA GLU A 9 3.51 -2.90 -8.06
C GLU A 9 2.46 -3.33 -7.05
N LYS A 10 2.43 -2.72 -5.87
CA LYS A 10 1.42 -3.00 -4.85
C LYS A 10 0.03 -2.81 -5.41
N LYS A 11 -0.77 -3.87 -5.30
CA LYS A 11 -2.18 -3.96 -5.70
C LYS A 11 -3.06 -4.10 -4.45
N SER A 12 -4.36 -4.02 -4.65
CA SER A 12 -5.32 -4.32 -3.58
C SER A 12 -5.23 -5.80 -3.19
N ILE A 13 -5.26 -6.10 -1.91
CA ILE A 13 -5.31 -7.48 -1.39
C ILE A 13 -6.63 -7.73 -0.70
N LYS A 14 -7.12 -8.97 -0.72
CA LYS A 14 -8.20 -9.40 0.19
C LYS A 14 -7.55 -9.84 1.51
N ALA A 15 -8.01 -9.27 2.62
CA ALA A 15 -7.53 -9.62 3.94
C ALA A 15 -8.70 -10.07 4.81
N THR A 16 -8.52 -11.17 5.51
CA THR A 16 -9.52 -11.69 6.45
C THR A 16 -9.28 -11.07 7.82
N THR A 17 -10.33 -10.55 8.46
CA THR A 17 -10.27 -10.13 9.85
C THR A 17 -10.34 -11.35 10.74
N LEU A 18 -9.43 -11.41 11.71
CA LEU A 18 -9.37 -12.47 12.70
C LEU A 18 -9.72 -11.89 14.05
N VAL A 19 -10.62 -12.55 14.79
CA VAL A 19 -11.00 -12.17 16.15
C VAL A 19 -10.67 -13.33 17.08
N LYS A 20 -10.03 -13.05 18.22
CA LYS A 20 -9.73 -14.04 19.25
C LYS A 20 -10.86 -14.04 20.26
N LEU A 21 -11.70 -15.07 20.22
CA LEU A 21 -12.83 -15.19 21.14
C LEU A 21 -12.39 -15.77 22.49
N ARG A 22 -11.47 -16.74 22.49
CA ARG A 22 -10.85 -17.33 23.71
C ARG A 22 -9.43 -17.85 23.46
N GLY A 23 -9.29 -18.92 22.67
CA GLY A 23 -8.00 -19.58 22.41
C GLY A 23 -7.38 -19.27 21.04
N LYS A 24 -8.10 -19.59 19.96
CA LYS A 24 -7.62 -19.42 18.58
C LYS A 24 -8.26 -18.19 17.92
N TYR A 25 -7.53 -17.62 16.98
CA TYR A 25 -8.02 -16.58 16.07
C TYR A 25 -8.97 -17.18 15.04
N ASN A 26 -10.22 -16.73 15.03
CA ASN A 26 -11.24 -17.18 14.08
C ASN A 26 -11.46 -16.14 12.97
N PRO A 27 -11.51 -16.57 11.69
CA PRO A 27 -11.86 -15.69 10.57
C PRO A 27 -13.32 -15.26 10.66
N THR A 28 -13.54 -13.96 10.56
CA THR A 28 -14.88 -13.34 10.70
C THR A 28 -15.34 -12.76 9.38
N SER A 29 -14.67 -11.72 8.89
CA SER A 29 -15.07 -11.01 7.68
C SER A 29 -13.91 -10.88 6.71
N THR A 30 -14.19 -10.92 5.42
CA THR A 30 -13.19 -10.60 4.40
C THR A 30 -13.36 -9.16 3.95
N LYS A 31 -12.28 -8.38 3.98
CA LYS A 31 -12.27 -6.98 3.55
C LYS A 31 -11.16 -6.75 2.55
N ARG A 32 -11.41 -5.89 1.56
CA ARG A 32 -10.38 -5.51 0.58
C ARG A 32 -9.54 -4.38 1.17
N LYS A 33 -8.22 -4.57 1.23
CA LYS A 33 -7.27 -3.53 1.63
C LYS A 33 -6.64 -2.95 0.38
N TYR A 34 -6.70 -1.63 0.24
CA TYR A 34 -6.12 -0.89 -0.87
C TYR A 34 -4.77 -0.29 -0.46
N PRO A 35 -3.79 -0.23 -1.38
CA PRO A 35 -2.56 0.52 -1.14
C PRO A 35 -2.86 2.03 -1.06
N ASN A 36 -2.18 2.74 -0.15
CA ASN A 36 -2.26 4.19 -0.04
C ASN A 36 -1.52 4.85 -1.22
N LEU A 37 -2.19 4.96 -2.36
CA LEU A 37 -1.65 5.56 -3.58
C LEU A 37 -1.82 7.08 -3.55
N GLN A 38 -0.74 7.80 -3.79
CA GLN A 38 -0.69 9.25 -3.86
C GLN A 38 0.06 9.69 -5.11
N TRP A 39 -0.23 10.90 -5.58
CA TRP A 39 0.54 11.51 -6.66
C TRP A 39 1.90 11.97 -6.13
N PHE A 40 2.95 11.55 -6.82
CA PHE A 40 4.33 11.89 -6.50
C PHE A 40 5.01 12.48 -7.74
N THR A 41 5.69 13.60 -7.55
CA THR A 41 6.47 14.25 -8.60
C THR A 41 7.91 13.75 -8.51
N LEU A 42 8.38 13.10 -9.57
CA LEU A 42 9.78 12.70 -9.71
C LEU A 42 10.69 13.94 -9.88
N PRO A 43 11.99 13.83 -9.59
CA PRO A 43 12.96 14.90 -9.87
C PRO A 43 12.94 15.35 -11.33
N ASN A 44 12.58 14.44 -12.24
CA ASN A 44 12.46 14.69 -13.67
C ASN A 44 11.14 15.38 -14.07
N GLY A 45 10.38 15.94 -13.12
CA GLY A 45 9.13 16.69 -13.35
C GLY A 45 7.88 15.84 -13.65
N LYS A 46 8.02 14.54 -13.92
CA LYS A 46 6.88 13.64 -14.20
C LYS A 46 6.09 13.29 -12.93
N ARG A 47 4.76 13.26 -13.02
CA ARG A 47 3.87 12.79 -11.95
C ARG A 47 3.53 11.31 -12.11
N ILE A 48 3.75 10.54 -11.05
CA ILE A 48 3.41 9.11 -10.98
C ILE A 48 2.50 8.83 -9.78
N LYS A 49 1.65 7.81 -9.87
CA LYS A 49 0.96 7.26 -8.68
C LYS A 49 1.89 6.28 -7.99
N ALA A 50 2.33 6.62 -6.78
CA ALA A 50 3.19 5.80 -5.96
C ALA A 50 2.56 5.58 -4.57
N CYS A 51 2.91 4.49 -3.90
CA CYS A 51 2.46 4.25 -2.54
C CYS A 51 3.22 5.13 -1.55
N THR A 52 2.59 5.51 -0.45
CA THR A 52 3.19 6.37 0.59
C THR A 52 4.54 5.87 1.11
N ASN A 53 4.73 4.55 1.23
CA ASN A 53 6.02 3.98 1.65
C ASN A 53 7.13 4.26 0.63
N CYS A 54 6.85 4.13 -0.67
CA CYS A 54 7.82 4.40 -1.72
C CYS A 54 8.17 5.89 -1.81
N ILE A 55 7.17 6.77 -1.61
CA ILE A 55 7.39 8.21 -1.54
C ILE A 55 8.30 8.54 -0.35
N LYS A 56 8.00 7.96 0.82
CA LYS A 56 8.80 8.14 2.04
C LYS A 56 10.24 7.63 1.90
N THR A 57 10.47 6.55 1.15
CA THR A 57 11.84 6.08 0.87
C THR A 57 12.55 6.97 -0.13
N ALA A 58 11.85 7.48 -1.14
CA ALA A 58 12.43 8.38 -2.14
C ALA A 58 12.89 9.72 -1.54
N SER A 59 12.26 10.18 -0.46
CA SER A 59 12.64 11.42 0.23
C SER A 59 13.81 11.27 1.21
N LYS A 60 14.27 10.04 1.50
CA LYS A 60 15.44 9.85 2.37
C LYS A 60 16.72 10.08 1.57
N LYS A 61 17.53 11.07 1.97
CA LYS A 61 18.91 11.19 1.49
C LYS A 61 19.71 9.97 1.96
N LYS A 62 20.48 9.35 1.06
CA LYS A 62 21.54 8.42 1.49
C LYS A 62 22.53 9.23 2.35
N LYS A 63 22.80 8.72 3.55
CA LYS A 63 23.80 9.25 4.46
C LYS A 63 25.19 8.90 3.94
#